data_AF-A0A846XQ99-F1
#
_entry.id   AF-A0A846XQ99-F1
#
_cell.length_a   1.000
_cell.length_b   1.000
_cell.length_c   1.000
_cell.angle_alpha   90.00
_cell.angle_beta   90.00
_cell.angle_gamma   90.00
#
_symmetry.space_group_name_H-M   'P 1'
#
loop_
_entity.id
_entity.type
_entity.pdbx_description
1 polymer ?
#
loop_
_entity_poly.entity_id
_entity_poly.type
_entity_poly.pdbx_seq_one_letter_code
_entity_poly.pdbx_strand_id
1 'polypeptide(L)'
;MNAELLVSVSGVREITRDAAIGFAEEMDQRGVRLSLLVAPRLKGKYRLADDLTTQTWLRGRRERGDAIVLHGYDQAATKRRRAEFATLPRHEALLRLTAADRAMEQVGLRTRLFAAPRWDASVGAVAALPELGFRVSLGLTGIHDLPRNTVQKARVYGIGEGFRAEPWWCRALVLGAARTARRGGVLRLAVSAAQLGRPGPRQAILDAVDLALYHGACSEVYRWEVVAAVRAA
;
A
#
# COMPACT_ATOMS: atom_id res chain seq x y z
N MET A 1 4.15 24.46 4.36
CA MET A 1 3.22 23.40 3.90
C MET A 1 3.27 22.28 4.91
N ASN A 2 2.11 21.75 5.30
CA ASN A 2 2.03 20.60 6.19
C ASN A 2 2.49 19.35 5.44
N ALA A 3 3.12 18.41 6.15
CA ALA A 3 3.50 17.13 5.56
C ALA A 3 2.25 16.30 5.21
N GLU A 4 2.35 15.44 4.21
CA GLU A 4 1.32 14.44 3.92
C GLU A 4 1.68 13.12 4.62
N LEU A 5 0.71 12.50 5.26
CA LEU A 5 0.85 11.20 5.91
C LEU A 5 0.01 10.15 5.18
N LEU A 6 0.69 9.20 4.55
CA LEU A 6 0.11 8.04 3.86
C LEU A 6 0.44 6.78 4.65
N VAL A 7 -0.55 6.14 5.26
CA VAL A 7 -0.37 4.89 6.02
C VAL A 7 -0.95 3.72 5.23
N SER A 8 -0.16 2.67 5.04
CA SER A 8 -0.57 1.50 4.25
C SER A 8 -0.43 0.19 5.00
N VAL A 9 -1.43 -0.68 4.83
CA VAL A 9 -1.47 -2.01 5.46
C VAL A 9 -1.57 -3.07 4.38
N SER A 10 -0.68 -4.05 4.39
CA SER A 10 -0.65 -5.16 3.44
C SER A 10 -0.89 -6.51 4.09
N GLY A 11 -1.18 -7.53 3.29
CA GLY A 11 -1.23 -8.92 3.75
C GLY A 11 -2.41 -9.23 4.65
N VAL A 12 -3.49 -8.45 4.58
CA VAL A 12 -4.74 -8.73 5.30
C VAL A 12 -5.38 -9.98 4.70
N ARG A 13 -5.63 -10.97 5.56
CA ARG A 13 -6.31 -12.25 5.31
C ARG A 13 -6.88 -12.77 6.62
N GLU A 14 -7.76 -13.77 6.56
CA GLU A 14 -8.33 -14.50 7.71
C GLU A 14 -7.47 -14.43 8.99
N ILE A 15 -6.27 -15.03 8.99
CA ILE A 15 -5.40 -15.15 10.18
C ILE A 15 -4.71 -13.86 10.66
N THR A 16 -4.84 -12.76 9.93
CA THR A 16 -4.22 -11.46 10.25
C THR A 16 -5.24 -10.32 10.30
N ARG A 17 -6.50 -10.61 9.95
CA ARG A 17 -7.56 -9.62 9.81
C ARG A 17 -7.80 -8.90 11.13
N ASP A 18 -7.83 -9.61 12.25
CA ASP A 18 -8.12 -9.01 13.56
C ASP A 18 -7.05 -7.99 13.97
N ALA A 19 -5.78 -8.29 13.70
CA ALA A 19 -4.69 -7.33 13.92
C ALA A 19 -4.82 -6.08 13.02
N ALA A 20 -5.29 -6.25 11.78
CA ALA A 20 -5.55 -5.13 10.87
C ALA A 20 -6.78 -4.32 11.30
N ILE A 21 -7.85 -4.97 11.80
CA ILE A 21 -9.03 -4.32 12.37
C ILE A 21 -8.62 -3.44 13.55
N GLY A 22 -7.95 -4.01 14.55
CA GLY A 22 -7.54 -3.25 15.74
C GLY A 22 -6.57 -2.12 15.42
N PHE A 23 -5.72 -2.26 14.40
CA PHE A 23 -4.90 -1.15 13.94
C PHE A 23 -5.71 -0.08 13.19
N ALA A 24 -6.71 -0.47 12.40
CA ALA A 24 -7.58 0.48 11.71
C ALA A 24 -8.42 1.30 12.70
N GLU A 25 -8.87 0.71 13.80
CA GLU A 25 -9.56 1.43 14.89
C GLU A 25 -8.66 2.48 15.55
N GLU A 26 -7.39 2.15 15.79
CA GLU A 26 -6.39 3.10 16.30
C GLU A 26 -6.13 4.26 15.33
N MET A 27 -6.17 3.99 14.02
CA MET A 27 -6.04 5.03 12.99
C MET A 27 -7.30 5.90 12.92
N ASP A 28 -8.48 5.31 13.02
CA ASP A 28 -9.76 6.04 13.05
C ASP A 28 -9.79 7.01 14.25
N GLN A 29 -9.33 6.59 15.43
CA GLN A 29 -9.20 7.46 16.62
C GLN A 29 -8.27 8.66 16.40
N ARG A 30 -7.30 8.51 15.50
CA ARG A 30 -6.32 9.55 15.13
C ARG A 30 -6.75 10.36 13.90
N GLY A 31 -7.91 10.07 13.31
CA GLY A 31 -8.36 10.68 12.06
C GLY A 31 -7.48 10.32 10.85
N VAL A 32 -6.79 9.18 10.90
CA VAL A 32 -5.88 8.72 9.84
C VAL A 32 -6.60 7.69 8.96
N ARG A 33 -6.71 7.99 7.67
CA ARG A 33 -7.22 7.05 6.67
C ARG A 33 -6.11 6.10 6.21
N LEU A 34 -6.50 4.88 5.85
CA LEU A 34 -5.59 3.84 5.40
C LEU A 34 -5.59 3.67 3.88
N SER A 35 -4.46 3.19 3.37
CA SER A 35 -4.36 2.58 2.04
C SER A 35 -4.11 1.08 2.18
N LEU A 36 -5.13 0.28 1.91
CA LEU A 36 -5.10 -1.17 2.08
C LEU A 36 -4.55 -1.82 0.80
N LEU A 37 -3.38 -2.45 0.94
CA LEU A 37 -2.63 -3.15 -0.10
C LEU A 37 -3.15 -4.59 -0.20
N VAL A 38 -4.07 -4.82 -1.14
CA VAL A 38 -4.83 -6.06 -1.27
C VAL A 38 -4.26 -6.94 -2.38
N ALA A 39 -3.90 -8.17 -2.05
CA ALA A 39 -3.51 -9.20 -3.01
C ALA A 39 -4.64 -10.23 -3.15
N PRO A 40 -5.13 -10.53 -4.36
CA PRO A 40 -6.18 -11.53 -4.58
C PRO A 40 -5.78 -12.93 -4.12
N ARG A 41 -4.48 -13.26 -4.22
CA ARG A 41 -3.91 -14.53 -3.76
C ARG A 41 -2.68 -14.29 -2.90
N LEU A 42 -2.58 -15.06 -1.82
CA LEU A 42 -1.45 -15.04 -0.89
C LEU A 42 -0.93 -16.45 -0.64
N LYS A 43 0.26 -16.55 -0.03
CA LYS A 43 0.84 -17.82 0.41
C LYS A 43 -0.13 -18.64 1.25
N GLY A 44 0.02 -19.97 1.19
CA GLY A 44 -0.83 -20.91 1.92
C GLY A 44 -2.14 -21.23 1.20
N LYS A 45 -2.18 -21.11 -0.13
CA LYS A 45 -3.38 -21.32 -0.98
C LYS A 45 -4.52 -20.34 -0.70
N TYR A 46 -4.25 -19.25 0.00
CA TYR A 46 -5.26 -18.22 0.30
C TYR A 46 -5.77 -17.55 -0.97
N ARG A 47 -7.08 -17.38 -1.04
CA ARG A 47 -7.78 -16.65 -2.10
C ARG A 47 -8.78 -15.70 -1.45
N LEU A 48 -8.69 -14.42 -1.78
CA LEU A 48 -9.61 -13.42 -1.25
C LEU A 48 -11.07 -13.71 -1.64
N ALA A 49 -11.29 -14.29 -2.82
CA ALA A 49 -12.61 -14.69 -3.30
C ALA A 49 -13.34 -15.68 -2.36
N ASP A 50 -12.58 -16.46 -1.59
CA ASP A 50 -13.11 -17.48 -0.68
C ASP A 50 -13.25 -16.93 0.77
N ASP A 51 -12.80 -15.70 1.06
CA ASP A 51 -12.78 -15.07 2.39
C ASP A 51 -13.77 -13.90 2.47
N LEU A 52 -15.06 -14.23 2.57
CA LEU A 52 -16.15 -13.25 2.55
C LEU A 52 -16.02 -12.21 3.67
N THR A 53 -15.56 -12.61 4.86
CA THR A 53 -15.43 -11.71 6.01
C THR A 53 -14.35 -10.65 5.76
N THR A 54 -13.20 -11.03 5.19
CA THR A 54 -12.17 -10.04 4.79
C THR A 54 -12.66 -9.16 3.66
N GLN A 55 -13.38 -9.70 2.68
CA GLN A 55 -13.94 -8.89 1.60
C GLN A 55 -14.91 -7.82 2.13
N THR A 56 -15.84 -8.20 3.01
CA THR A 56 -16.82 -7.29 3.60
C THR A 56 -16.13 -6.19 4.41
N TRP A 57 -15.13 -6.55 5.21
CA TRP A 57 -14.34 -5.55 5.94
C TRP A 57 -13.62 -4.57 5.00
N LEU A 58 -12.95 -5.06 3.95
CA LEU A 58 -12.26 -4.20 2.97
C LEU A 58 -13.23 -3.26 2.24
N ARG A 59 -14.41 -3.74 1.86
CA ARG A 59 -15.45 -2.89 1.22
C ARG A 59 -15.94 -1.81 2.18
N GLY A 60 -16.22 -2.16 3.43
CA GLY A 60 -16.63 -1.20 4.46
C GLY A 60 -15.54 -0.15 4.76
N ARG A 61 -14.26 -0.55 4.78
CA ARG A 61 -13.13 0.41 4.89
C ARG A 61 -13.10 1.38 3.71
N ARG A 62 -13.30 0.90 2.48
CA ARG A 62 -13.37 1.76 1.29
C ARG A 62 -14.52 2.76 1.37
N GLU A 63 -15.70 2.33 1.82
CA GLU A 63 -16.87 3.21 1.99
C GLU A 63 -16.61 4.32 3.03
N ARG A 64 -15.75 4.07 4.01
CA ARG A 64 -15.29 5.06 4.99
C ARG A 64 -14.17 5.98 4.51
N GLY A 65 -13.72 5.82 3.26
CA GLY A 65 -12.72 6.69 2.63
C GLY A 65 -11.30 6.16 2.61
N ASP A 66 -11.07 4.90 3.02
CA ASP A 66 -9.78 4.24 2.81
C ASP A 66 -9.56 3.90 1.33
N ALA A 67 -8.31 3.92 0.90
CA ALA A 67 -7.95 3.49 -0.45
C ALA A 67 -7.75 1.97 -0.52
N ILE A 68 -8.18 1.37 -1.63
CA ILE A 68 -7.82 0.00 -2.00
C ILE A 68 -6.76 0.07 -3.10
N VAL A 69 -5.64 -0.62 -2.88
CA VAL A 69 -4.51 -0.68 -3.80
C VAL A 69 -4.23 -2.14 -4.16
N LEU A 70 -4.11 -2.45 -5.45
CA LEU A 70 -3.75 -3.79 -5.88
C LEU A 70 -2.28 -4.07 -5.51
N HIS A 71 -2.05 -5.14 -4.75
CA HIS A 71 -0.74 -5.51 -4.23
C HIS A 71 -0.19 -6.83 -4.78
N GLY A 72 -0.12 -6.91 -6.11
CA GLY A 72 0.28 -8.10 -6.85
C GLY A 72 -0.87 -9.07 -7.15
N TYR A 73 -0.56 -10.23 -7.75
CA TYR A 73 -1.57 -11.22 -8.14
C TYR A 73 -1.40 -12.53 -7.36
N ASP A 74 -0.23 -13.17 -7.46
CA ASP A 74 0.10 -14.43 -6.82
C ASP A 74 1.44 -14.35 -6.06
N GLN A 75 1.35 -13.90 -4.80
CA GLN A 75 2.48 -13.94 -3.88
C GLN A 75 2.83 -15.38 -3.41
N ALA A 76 1.99 -16.38 -3.74
CA ALA A 76 2.19 -17.78 -3.38
C ALA A 76 3.06 -18.54 -4.41
N ALA A 77 2.97 -18.19 -5.68
CA ALA A 77 3.70 -18.84 -6.78
C ALA A 77 5.17 -18.41 -6.92
N THR A 78 5.65 -17.45 -6.13
CA THR A 78 7.04 -16.98 -6.20
C THR A 78 8.00 -17.91 -5.45
N LYS A 79 8.90 -18.58 -6.19
CA LYS A 79 10.03 -19.32 -5.62
C LYS A 79 10.88 -18.37 -4.75
N ARG A 80 10.78 -18.55 -3.43
CA ARG A 80 11.55 -18.08 -2.23
C ARG A 80 12.47 -16.83 -2.25
N ARG A 81 12.81 -16.16 -3.36
CA ARG A 81 13.70 -14.98 -3.37
C ARG A 81 13.35 -13.82 -4.32
N ARG A 82 12.54 -13.99 -5.39
CA ARG A 82 12.22 -12.89 -6.34
C ARG A 82 10.77 -12.42 -6.26
N ALA A 83 10.55 -11.10 -6.27
CA ALA A 83 9.21 -10.54 -6.08
C ALA A 83 8.45 -10.80 -7.36
N GLU A 84 7.14 -11.02 -7.27
CA GLU A 84 6.34 -11.56 -8.37
C GLU A 84 6.55 -10.81 -9.68
N PHE A 85 6.69 -9.48 -9.61
CA PHE A 85 6.84 -8.60 -10.76
C PHE A 85 8.27 -8.14 -11.02
N ALA A 86 9.25 -8.46 -10.17
CA ALA A 86 10.61 -7.90 -10.23
C ALA A 86 11.33 -8.19 -11.55
N THR A 87 11.03 -9.33 -12.20
CA THR A 87 11.75 -9.81 -13.38
C THR A 87 10.84 -10.22 -14.54
N LEU A 88 9.53 -9.92 -14.46
CA LEU A 88 8.60 -10.39 -15.49
C LEU A 88 8.74 -9.58 -16.80
N PRO A 89 8.77 -10.26 -17.95
CA PRO A 89 8.53 -9.61 -19.24
C PRO A 89 7.14 -8.95 -19.28
N ARG A 90 6.98 -7.93 -20.12
CA ARG A 90 5.72 -7.16 -20.25
C ARG A 90 4.51 -8.05 -20.52
N HIS A 91 4.61 -9.01 -21.44
CA HIS A 91 3.49 -9.88 -21.80
C HIS A 91 3.02 -10.75 -20.62
N GLU A 92 3.95 -11.34 -19.87
CA GLU A 92 3.61 -12.13 -18.67
C GLU A 92 3.04 -11.27 -17.55
N ALA A 93 3.60 -10.06 -17.37
CA ALA A 93 3.07 -9.12 -16.38
C ALA A 93 1.64 -8.70 -16.73
N LEU A 94 1.34 -8.44 -18.02
CA LEU A 94 0.00 -8.10 -18.49
C LEU A 94 -1.00 -9.22 -18.18
N LEU A 95 -0.65 -10.49 -18.44
CA LEU A 95 -1.51 -11.64 -18.13
C LEU A 95 -1.83 -11.72 -16.63
N ARG A 96 -0.81 -11.59 -15.76
CA ARG A 96 -1.00 -11.65 -14.30
C ARG A 96 -1.79 -10.47 -13.76
N LEU A 97 -1.49 -9.26 -14.24
CA LEU A 97 -2.23 -8.06 -13.85
C LEU A 97 -3.69 -8.11 -14.31
N THR A 98 -3.97 -8.67 -15.50
CA THR A 98 -5.33 -8.89 -15.99
C THR A 98 -6.10 -9.83 -15.07
N ALA A 99 -5.48 -10.93 -14.67
CA ALA A 99 -6.09 -11.89 -13.75
C ALA A 99 -6.32 -11.29 -12.35
N ALA A 100 -5.38 -10.46 -11.87
CA ALA A 100 -5.56 -9.71 -10.62
C ALA A 100 -6.69 -8.69 -10.69
N ASP A 101 -6.76 -7.87 -11.75
CA ASP A 101 -7.83 -6.88 -11.92
C ASP A 101 -9.20 -7.56 -11.92
N ARG A 102 -9.35 -8.67 -12.65
CA ARG A 102 -10.59 -9.45 -12.66
C ARG A 102 -10.93 -10.07 -11.29
N ALA A 103 -9.94 -10.59 -10.58
CA ALA A 103 -10.16 -11.14 -9.24
C ALA A 103 -10.60 -10.05 -8.24
N MET A 104 -10.01 -8.85 -8.32
CA MET A 104 -10.44 -7.70 -7.53
C MET A 104 -11.83 -7.21 -7.93
N GLU A 105 -12.16 -7.21 -9.21
CA GLU A 105 -13.48 -6.86 -9.74
C GLU A 105 -14.56 -7.81 -9.23
N GLN A 106 -14.32 -9.13 -9.26
CA GLN A 106 -15.26 -10.14 -8.78
C GLN A 106 -15.66 -9.95 -7.31
N VAL A 107 -14.74 -9.48 -6.45
CA VAL A 107 -15.02 -9.21 -5.03
C VAL A 107 -15.44 -7.76 -4.77
N GLY A 108 -15.66 -6.97 -5.82
CA GLY A 108 -16.11 -5.58 -5.73
C GLY A 108 -15.04 -4.61 -5.24
N LEU A 109 -13.75 -4.94 -5.33
CA LEU A 109 -12.61 -4.15 -4.84
C LEU A 109 -11.73 -3.60 -5.97
N ARG A 110 -12.23 -3.55 -7.22
CA ARG A 110 -11.50 -3.03 -8.37
C ARG A 110 -10.88 -1.65 -8.09
N THR A 111 -9.65 -1.44 -8.53
CA THR A 111 -8.87 -0.22 -8.29
C THR A 111 -7.95 0.09 -9.46
N ARG A 112 -7.51 1.35 -9.59
CA ARG A 112 -6.52 1.81 -10.57
C ARG A 112 -5.19 2.20 -9.95
N LEU A 113 -5.00 1.81 -8.68
CA LEU A 113 -3.78 1.99 -7.92
C LEU A 113 -3.06 0.65 -7.82
N PHE A 114 -1.76 0.64 -8.11
CA PHE A 114 -0.93 -0.57 -8.05
C PHE A 114 0.29 -0.35 -7.17
N ALA A 115 0.65 -1.36 -6.39
CA ALA A 115 1.92 -1.45 -5.68
C ALA A 115 2.46 -2.87 -5.82
N ALA A 116 3.63 -3.04 -6.42
CA ALA A 116 4.20 -4.39 -6.48
C ALA A 116 4.56 -4.90 -5.08
N PRO A 117 4.41 -6.21 -4.81
CA PRO A 117 4.94 -6.83 -3.60
C PRO A 117 6.41 -6.48 -3.41
N ARG A 118 6.80 -6.14 -2.18
CA ARG A 118 8.16 -5.65 -1.84
C ARG A 118 8.61 -4.40 -2.59
N TRP A 119 7.68 -3.66 -3.19
CA TRP A 119 7.93 -2.40 -3.91
C TRP A 119 8.81 -2.55 -5.14
N ASP A 120 8.84 -3.76 -5.71
CA ASP A 120 9.75 -4.17 -6.77
C ASP A 120 8.96 -4.66 -8.00
N ALA A 121 8.92 -3.83 -9.03
CA ALA A 121 8.28 -4.09 -10.30
C ALA A 121 9.32 -3.93 -11.43
N SER A 122 9.34 -4.88 -12.37
CA SER A 122 10.16 -4.77 -13.58
C SER A 122 9.66 -3.62 -14.44
N VAL A 123 10.54 -3.11 -15.31
CA VAL A 123 10.17 -2.14 -16.36
C VAL A 123 9.00 -2.66 -17.20
N GLY A 124 9.00 -3.96 -17.54
CA GLY A 124 7.92 -4.59 -18.30
C GLY A 124 6.59 -4.61 -17.53
N ALA A 125 6.62 -4.84 -16.22
CA ALA A 125 5.42 -4.81 -15.39
C ALA A 125 4.85 -3.40 -15.26
N VAL A 126 5.70 -2.39 -15.05
CA VAL A 126 5.27 -0.99 -15.01
C VAL A 126 4.70 -0.55 -16.36
N ALA A 127 5.30 -0.95 -17.47
CA ALA A 127 4.84 -0.64 -18.82
C ALA A 127 3.47 -1.28 -19.17
N ALA A 128 3.10 -2.39 -18.53
CA ALA A 128 1.81 -3.06 -18.75
C ALA A 128 0.64 -2.39 -17.99
N LEU A 129 0.94 -1.60 -16.94
CA LEU A 129 -0.10 -1.00 -16.08
C LEU A 129 -1.07 -0.06 -16.82
N PRO A 130 -0.63 0.86 -17.70
CA PRO A 130 -1.53 1.77 -18.40
C PRO A 130 -2.53 1.04 -19.31
N GLU A 131 -2.14 -0.09 -19.91
CA GLU A 131 -2.98 -0.89 -20.79
C GLU A 131 -4.20 -1.48 -20.09
N LEU A 132 -4.07 -1.74 -18.79
CA LEU A 132 -5.17 -2.22 -17.93
C LEU A 132 -5.89 -1.06 -17.22
N GLY A 133 -5.53 0.18 -17.56
CA GLY A 133 -6.14 1.38 -17.04
C GLY A 133 -5.67 1.78 -15.63
N PHE A 134 -4.60 1.18 -15.10
CA PHE A 134 -3.98 1.70 -13.88
C PHE A 134 -3.47 3.12 -14.12
N ARG A 135 -3.53 3.93 -13.07
CA ARG A 135 -3.21 5.37 -13.12
C ARG A 135 -2.04 5.72 -12.22
N VAL A 136 -1.89 5.01 -11.11
CA VAL A 136 -0.80 5.21 -10.15
C VAL A 136 -0.06 3.92 -9.91
N SER A 137 1.27 3.98 -9.95
CA SER A 137 2.16 2.91 -9.52
C SER A 137 3.01 3.35 -8.33
N LEU A 138 2.98 2.58 -7.25
CA LEU A 138 3.70 2.86 -6.01
C LEU A 138 5.01 2.09 -5.98
N GLY A 139 6.12 2.82 -6.05
CA GLY A 139 7.48 2.29 -5.88
C GLY A 139 8.04 2.55 -4.48
N LEU A 140 9.23 2.01 -4.21
CA LEU A 140 9.94 2.19 -2.94
C LEU A 140 10.30 3.67 -2.67
N THR A 141 10.66 4.40 -3.73
CA THR A 141 11.23 5.76 -3.65
C THR A 141 10.32 6.84 -4.24
N GLY A 142 9.18 6.46 -4.85
CA GLY A 142 8.27 7.43 -5.44
C GLY A 142 6.88 6.88 -5.75
N ILE A 143 6.00 7.82 -6.08
CA ILE A 143 4.63 7.61 -6.54
C ILE A 143 4.62 8.03 -8.02
N HIS A 144 4.31 7.09 -8.91
CA HIS A 144 4.36 7.30 -10.34
C HIS A 144 2.95 7.56 -10.87
N ASP A 145 2.73 8.74 -11.45
CA ASP A 145 1.55 9.05 -12.23
C ASP A 145 1.78 8.54 -13.66
N LEU A 146 1.08 7.46 -14.01
CA LEU A 146 1.29 6.77 -15.28
C LEU A 146 0.78 7.58 -16.48
N PRO A 147 -0.42 8.19 -16.47
CA PRO A 147 -0.87 9.06 -17.55
C PRO A 147 0.02 10.29 -17.77
N ARG A 148 0.51 10.92 -16.69
CA ARG A 148 1.32 12.14 -16.78
C ARG A 148 2.81 11.86 -16.96
N ASN A 149 3.23 10.60 -16.79
CA ASN A 149 4.62 10.17 -16.76
C ASN A 149 5.47 10.99 -15.78
N THR A 150 4.91 11.31 -14.61
CA THR A 150 5.60 12.07 -13.55
C THR A 150 5.82 11.19 -12.33
N VAL A 151 6.87 11.50 -11.58
CA VAL A 151 7.21 10.79 -10.34
C VAL A 151 7.34 11.78 -9.20
N GLN A 152 6.47 11.67 -8.21
CA GLN A 152 6.63 12.34 -6.94
C GLN A 152 7.61 11.53 -6.07
N LYS A 153 8.77 12.11 -5.76
CA LYS A 153 9.77 11.47 -4.92
C LYS A 153 9.27 11.43 -3.47
N ALA A 154 9.03 10.22 -2.97
CA ALA A 154 8.55 9.98 -1.62
C ALA A 154 8.93 8.55 -1.22
N ARG A 155 9.92 8.40 -0.33
CA ARG A 155 10.35 7.08 0.13
C ARG A 155 9.33 6.50 1.11
N VAL A 156 9.04 5.20 0.96
CA VAL A 156 8.27 4.46 1.97
C VAL A 156 9.16 3.90 3.08
N TYR A 157 8.72 4.11 4.31
CA TYR A 157 9.27 3.48 5.51
C TYR A 157 8.31 2.38 5.94
N GLY A 158 8.80 1.15 6.11
CA GLY A 158 7.88 0.08 6.49
C GLY A 158 8.46 -1.04 7.33
N ILE A 159 7.56 -1.93 7.75
CA ILE A 159 7.84 -3.12 8.55
C ILE A 159 7.08 -4.33 7.96
N GLY A 160 7.81 -5.40 7.62
CA GLY A 160 7.27 -6.53 6.84
C GLY A 160 7.27 -6.27 5.33
N GLU A 161 6.78 -7.24 4.53
CA GLU A 161 6.75 -7.16 3.05
C GLU A 161 8.07 -6.69 2.40
N GLY A 162 9.19 -7.26 2.82
CA GLY A 162 10.54 -6.91 2.33
C GLY A 162 11.31 -5.95 3.25
N PHE A 163 10.67 -5.37 4.26
CA PHE A 163 11.33 -4.62 5.32
C PHE A 163 11.64 -5.48 6.55
N ARG A 164 12.66 -5.03 7.30
CA ARG A 164 13.06 -5.57 8.59
C ARG A 164 12.03 -5.21 9.69
N ALA A 165 12.10 -5.92 10.81
CA ALA A 165 11.17 -5.72 11.94
C ALA A 165 11.88 -5.75 13.31
N GLU A 166 13.21 -5.68 13.34
CA GLU A 166 13.95 -5.68 14.60
C GLU A 166 13.87 -4.32 15.31
N PRO A 167 14.12 -4.24 16.64
CA PRO A 167 13.93 -3.01 17.41
C PRO A 167 14.70 -1.79 16.89
N TRP A 168 15.94 -1.98 16.45
CA TRP A 168 16.76 -0.89 15.90
C TRP A 168 16.16 -0.32 14.60
N TRP A 169 15.51 -1.17 13.79
CA TRP A 169 14.83 -0.76 12.55
C TRP A 169 13.54 0.01 12.88
N CYS A 170 12.78 -0.46 13.85
CA CYS A 170 11.60 0.25 14.36
C CYS A 170 11.96 1.67 14.82
N ARG A 171 13.06 1.81 15.57
CA ARG A 171 13.59 3.13 15.97
C ARG A 171 13.99 3.97 14.78
N ALA A 172 14.70 3.40 13.80
CA ALA A 172 15.11 4.11 12.59
C ALA A 172 13.91 4.61 11.77
N LEU A 173 12.84 3.81 11.70
CA LEU A 173 11.59 4.18 11.04
C LEU A 173 10.95 5.40 11.72
N VAL A 174 10.79 5.38 13.05
CA VAL A 174 10.21 6.51 13.80
C VAL A 174 11.02 7.79 13.59
N LEU A 175 12.36 7.71 13.67
CA LEU A 175 13.24 8.86 13.41
C LEU A 175 13.16 9.36 11.96
N GLY A 176 12.97 8.45 11.00
CA GLY A 176 12.75 8.77 9.59
C GLY A 176 11.43 9.51 9.36
N ALA A 177 10.36 9.03 10.00
CA ALA A 177 9.03 9.63 9.96
C ALA A 177 9.05 11.07 10.50
N ALA A 178 9.61 11.25 11.70
CA ALA A 178 9.77 12.56 12.34
C ALA A 178 10.46 13.58 11.42
N ARG A 179 11.59 13.17 10.83
CA ARG A 179 12.37 14.03 9.94
C ARG A 179 11.60 14.44 8.69
N THR A 180 10.84 13.51 8.12
CA THR A 180 10.04 13.77 6.90
C THR A 180 8.90 14.71 7.21
N ALA A 181 8.17 14.47 8.32
CA ALA A 181 7.08 15.31 8.76
C ALA A 181 7.53 16.75 9.05
N ARG A 182 8.63 16.93 9.79
CA ARG A 182 9.21 18.25 10.08
C ARG A 182 9.61 19.06 8.85
N ARG A 183 9.91 18.40 7.73
CA ARG A 183 10.31 19.05 6.48
C ARG A 183 9.12 19.36 5.57
N GLY A 184 7.89 19.03 5.98
CA GLY A 184 6.70 19.22 5.15
C GLY A 184 6.67 18.30 3.92
N GLY A 185 7.37 17.14 3.98
CA GLY A 185 7.42 16.20 2.87
C GLY A 185 6.27 15.20 2.86
N VAL A 186 6.28 14.27 1.89
CA VAL A 186 5.34 13.15 1.85
C VAL A 186 5.89 11.95 2.62
N LEU A 187 5.29 11.66 3.77
CA LEU A 187 5.63 10.53 4.63
C LEU A 187 4.75 9.33 4.26
N ARG A 188 5.39 8.28 3.74
CA ARG A 188 4.75 7.00 3.43
C ARG A 188 5.15 5.95 4.46
N LEU A 189 4.19 5.47 5.25
CA LEU A 189 4.35 4.37 6.20
C LEU A 189 3.69 3.10 5.63
N ALA A 190 4.35 1.95 5.81
CA ALA A 190 3.83 0.66 5.38
C ALA A 190 4.03 -0.43 6.43
N VAL A 191 3.01 -1.23 6.70
CA VAL A 191 3.12 -2.35 7.64
C VAL A 191 2.35 -3.56 7.14
N SER A 192 2.92 -4.75 7.26
CA SER A 192 2.15 -5.97 6.99
C SER A 192 1.28 -6.32 8.19
N ALA A 193 0.05 -6.78 7.97
CA ALA A 193 -0.88 -7.17 9.02
C ALA A 193 -0.31 -8.25 9.96
N ALA A 194 0.54 -9.14 9.45
CA ALA A 194 1.25 -10.11 10.27
C ALA A 194 2.19 -9.48 11.33
N GLN A 195 2.76 -8.30 11.05
CA GLN A 195 3.62 -7.60 12.01
C GLN A 195 2.81 -6.77 13.01
N LEU A 196 1.56 -6.41 12.69
CA LEU A 196 0.66 -5.72 13.63
C LEU A 196 0.29 -6.60 14.83
N GLY A 197 0.32 -7.93 14.69
CA GLY A 197 0.18 -8.86 15.82
C GLY A 197 1.36 -8.86 16.79
N ARG A 198 2.45 -8.12 16.51
CA ARG A 198 3.64 -8.06 17.37
C ARG A 198 3.73 -6.68 18.02
N PRO A 199 3.91 -6.59 19.36
CA PRO A 199 3.83 -5.32 20.08
C PRO A 199 4.88 -4.31 19.63
N GLY A 200 6.14 -4.73 19.41
CA GLY A 200 7.21 -3.83 18.98
C GLY A 200 6.94 -3.14 17.63
N PRO A 201 6.77 -3.90 16.53
CA PRO A 201 6.39 -3.34 15.23
C PRO A 201 5.10 -2.52 15.25
N ARG A 202 4.06 -2.98 15.96
CA ARG A 202 2.80 -2.24 16.10
C ARG A 202 3.04 -0.88 16.74
N GLN A 203 3.72 -0.84 17.89
CA GLN A 203 4.00 0.39 18.61
C GLN A 203 4.85 1.35 17.77
N ALA A 204 5.86 0.84 17.05
CA ALA A 204 6.71 1.68 16.21
C ALA A 204 5.95 2.40 15.09
N ILE A 205 4.94 1.77 14.50
CA ILE A 205 4.09 2.43 13.49
C ILE A 205 3.18 3.45 14.15
N LEU A 206 2.59 3.14 15.32
CA LEU A 206 1.77 4.09 16.08
C LEU A 206 2.58 5.33 16.47
N ASP A 207 3.78 5.13 17.03
CA ASP A 207 4.69 6.22 17.40
C ASP A 207 5.06 7.09 16.19
N ALA A 208 5.29 6.47 15.02
CA ALA A 208 5.60 7.19 13.79
C ALA A 208 4.41 8.02 13.28
N VAL A 209 3.19 7.50 13.40
CA VAL A 209 1.95 8.22 13.08
C VAL A 209 1.75 9.38 14.05
N ASP A 210 1.82 9.12 15.35
CA ASP A 210 1.60 10.12 16.41
C ASP A 210 2.61 11.27 16.28
N LEU A 211 3.86 10.96 16.00
CA LEU A 211 4.90 11.97 15.79
C LEU A 211 4.72 12.77 14.49
N ALA A 212 4.20 12.14 13.43
CA ALA A 212 3.87 12.86 12.21
C ALA A 212 2.71 13.84 12.43
N LEU A 213 1.65 13.39 13.12
CA LEU A 213 0.50 14.22 13.47
C LEU A 213 0.89 15.36 14.42
N TYR A 214 1.75 15.09 15.41
CA TYR A 214 2.32 16.12 16.29
C TYR A 214 3.05 17.23 15.52
N HIS A 215 3.70 16.87 14.40
CA HIS A 215 4.34 17.83 13.50
C HIS A 215 3.38 18.43 12.45
N GLY A 216 2.08 18.25 12.61
CA GLY A 216 1.05 18.84 11.76
C GLY A 216 0.85 18.13 10.42
N ALA A 217 1.30 16.88 10.26
CA ALA A 217 1.05 16.13 9.04
C ALA A 217 -0.46 15.88 8.85
N CYS A 218 -0.94 16.01 7.60
CA CYS A 218 -2.33 15.77 7.22
C CYS A 218 -2.49 14.36 6.68
N SER A 219 -3.55 13.64 7.09
CA SER A 219 -3.81 12.29 6.59
C SER A 219 -4.33 12.30 5.16
N GLU A 220 -3.62 11.59 4.29
CA GLU A 220 -3.98 11.35 2.91
C GLU A 220 -4.02 9.85 2.62
N VAL A 221 -4.63 9.49 1.49
CA VAL A 221 -4.62 8.13 0.94
C VAL A 221 -4.03 8.17 -0.46
N TYR A 222 -3.47 7.06 -0.94
CA TYR A 222 -3.10 6.99 -2.35
C TYR A 222 -4.36 7.15 -3.20
N ARG A 223 -4.33 8.12 -4.11
CA ARG A 223 -5.41 8.41 -5.06
C ARG A 223 -4.81 8.94 -6.35
N TRP A 224 -5.58 8.83 -7.42
CA TRP A 224 -5.28 9.53 -8.65
C TRP A 224 -6.30 10.65 -8.83
N GLU A 225 -5.84 11.89 -8.80
CA GLU A 225 -6.70 13.05 -9.03
C GLU A 225 -6.67 13.45 -10.50
N VAL A 226 -7.86 13.74 -11.03
CA VAL A 226 -7.99 14.47 -12.28
C VAL A 226 -7.67 15.93 -11.94
N VAL A 227 -6.42 16.35 -12.19
CA VAL A 227 -6.06 17.77 -12.16
C VAL A 227 -7.00 18.45 -13.14
N ALA A 228 -7.91 19.29 -12.61
CA ALA A 228 -8.70 20.18 -13.45
C ALA A 228 -7.71 21.01 -14.26
N ALA A 229 -7.84 20.99 -15.59
CA ALA A 229 -7.05 21.88 -16.43
C ALA A 229 -7.32 23.31 -15.95
N VAL A 230 -6.32 23.93 -15.34
CA VAL A 230 -6.36 25.37 -15.08
C VAL A 230 -6.48 26.00 -16.45
N ARG A 231 -7.67 26.49 -16.80
CA ARG A 231 -7.84 27.35 -17.97
C ARG A 231 -6.97 28.56 -17.72
N ALA A 232 -5.86 28.66 -18.45
CA ALA A 232 -5.12 29.90 -18.56
C ALA A 232 -6.09 30.94 -19.14
N ALA A 233 -6.32 32.01 -18.38
CA ALA A 233 -6.99 33.22 -18.85
C ALA A 233 -6.03 34.04 -19.71
#